data_AF-A0A7R9HFA5-F1
#
_entry.id   AF-A0A7R9HFA5-F1
#
_cell.length_a   1.000
_cell.length_b   1.000
_cell.length_c   1.000
_cell.angle_alpha   90.00
_cell.angle_beta   90.00
_cell.angle_gamma   90.00
#
_symmetry.space_group_name_H-M   'P 1'
#
loop_
_entity.id
_entity.type
_entity.pdbx_description
1 polymer ?
#
loop_
_entity_poly.entity_id
_entity_poly.type
_entity_poly.pdbx_seq_one_letter_code
_entity_poly.pdbx_strand_id
1 'polypeptide(L)'
;MEAGTFDWDERTQGLILSSFFWGYVVTHLPGGMLAERFGGKYSLGLGILSTAVLTLLTPLAATYGGANWLIAVRILEGLGEGSTFPAMNALLAQWAPPSERSRIGSLVFAGAQIGTVVSTALSGALLHYTSWGWPSVFYTFGLMGVLWFILWVLLCYNDPSSHPFISDEEKKYLDETLGSTDRGKDMTPVPWKAILTSVPLWGLIVAQIGHDWGFFTMVTDLPKYMRDVMKFNIGQ
;
A
#
# COMPACT_ATOMS: atom_id res chain seq x y z
N MET A 1 -2.10 2.12 35.55
CA MET A 1 -2.45 1.23 34.42
C MET A 1 -3.62 1.90 33.74
N GLU A 2 -3.37 2.68 32.71
CA GLU A 2 -4.47 3.28 31.93
C GLU A 2 -5.21 2.13 31.26
N ALA A 3 -6.45 1.86 31.71
CA ALA A 3 -7.32 0.93 31.02
C ALA A 3 -7.52 1.46 29.60
N GLY A 4 -7.11 0.68 28.59
CA GLY A 4 -7.36 1.03 27.19
C GLY A 4 -8.86 1.27 26.97
N THR A 5 -9.22 2.14 26.03
CA THR A 5 -10.61 2.48 25.70
C THR A 5 -11.49 1.24 25.46
N PHE A 6 -10.89 0.12 25.06
CA PHE A 6 -11.54 -1.18 24.85
C PHE A 6 -10.82 -2.27 25.66
N ASP A 7 -11.60 -3.11 26.34
CA ASP A 7 -11.09 -4.28 27.09
C ASP A 7 -11.00 -5.50 26.16
N TRP A 8 -10.04 -5.48 25.23
CA TRP A 8 -9.76 -6.58 24.31
C TRP A 8 -8.53 -7.36 24.76
N ASP A 9 -8.66 -8.68 24.88
CA ASP A 9 -7.55 -9.57 25.18
C ASP A 9 -6.51 -9.60 24.04
N GLU A 10 -5.29 -10.05 24.34
CA GLU A 10 -4.18 -10.10 23.38
C GLU A 10 -4.53 -10.90 22.12
N ARG A 11 -5.32 -11.97 22.28
CA ARG A 11 -5.80 -12.77 21.15
C ARG A 11 -6.68 -11.96 20.21
N THR A 12 -7.65 -11.21 20.74
CA THR A 12 -8.54 -10.36 19.93
C THR A 12 -7.77 -9.24 19.25
N GLN A 13 -6.83 -8.60 19.94
CA GLN A 13 -5.97 -7.58 19.34
C GLN A 13 -5.12 -8.16 18.19
N GLY A 14 -4.57 -9.37 18.37
CA GLY A 14 -3.84 -10.08 17.33
C GLY A 14 -4.71 -10.42 16.11
N LEU A 15 -5.98 -10.81 16.32
CA LEU A 15 -6.94 -11.05 15.24
C LEU A 15 -7.28 -9.74 14.50
N ILE A 16 -7.56 -8.65 15.21
CA ILE A 16 -7.81 -7.33 14.61
C ILE A 16 -6.62 -6.89 13.76
N LEU A 17 -5.38 -7.03 14.27
CA LEU A 17 -4.18 -6.63 13.56
C LEU A 17 -3.95 -7.47 12.29
N SER A 18 -4.04 -8.80 12.43
CA SER A 18 -3.77 -9.74 11.33
C SER A 18 -4.85 -9.76 10.25
N SER A 19 -6.11 -9.45 10.60
CA SER A 19 -7.24 -9.51 9.67
C SER A 19 -7.09 -8.63 8.42
N PHE A 20 -6.36 -7.51 8.53
CA PHE A 20 -5.98 -6.69 7.39
C PHE A 20 -5.19 -7.47 6.33
N PHE A 21 -4.21 -8.25 6.77
CA PHE A 21 -3.36 -9.02 5.86
C PHE A 21 -4.12 -10.12 5.12
N TRP A 22 -5.22 -10.62 5.71
CA TRP A 22 -6.08 -11.61 5.05
C TRP A 22 -6.73 -11.02 3.80
N GLY A 23 -7.26 -9.79 3.89
CA GLY A 23 -7.78 -9.08 2.74
C GLY A 23 -6.69 -8.70 1.74
N TYR A 24 -5.57 -8.19 2.24
CA TYR A 24 -4.43 -7.73 1.42
C TYR A 24 -3.89 -8.82 0.48
N VAL A 25 -3.71 -10.04 0.98
CA VAL A 25 -3.20 -11.15 0.15
C VAL A 25 -4.19 -11.55 -0.94
N VAL A 26 -5.50 -11.53 -0.64
CA VAL A 26 -6.55 -11.94 -1.57
C VAL A 26 -6.58 -11.06 -2.82
N THR A 27 -6.38 -9.75 -2.67
CA THR A 27 -6.45 -8.81 -3.80
C THR A 27 -5.12 -8.54 -4.47
N HIS A 28 -4.01 -9.10 -3.99
CA HIS A 28 -2.69 -8.83 -4.57
C HIS A 28 -2.59 -9.32 -6.03
N LEU A 29 -2.97 -10.58 -6.31
CA LEU A 29 -2.96 -11.12 -7.68
C LEU A 29 -4.12 -10.56 -8.53
N PRO A 30 -5.39 -10.59 -8.10
CA PRO A 30 -6.49 -10.03 -8.89
C PRO A 30 -6.32 -8.53 -9.15
N GLY A 31 -5.81 -7.77 -8.18
CA GLY A 31 -5.53 -6.34 -8.30
C GLY A 31 -4.52 -6.04 -9.40
N GLY A 32 -3.48 -6.87 -9.57
CA GLY A 32 -2.57 -6.77 -10.70
C GLY A 32 -3.26 -6.98 -12.05
N MET A 33 -4.09 -8.02 -12.16
CA MET A 33 -4.86 -8.29 -13.38
C MET A 33 -5.84 -7.16 -13.71
N LEU A 34 -6.48 -6.58 -12.68
CA LEU A 34 -7.34 -5.41 -12.83
C LEU A 34 -6.54 -4.17 -13.26
N ALA A 35 -5.35 -3.94 -12.70
CA ALA A 35 -4.51 -2.81 -13.07
C ALA A 35 -3.99 -2.89 -14.50
N GLU A 36 -3.66 -4.09 -15.00
CA GLU A 36 -3.31 -4.29 -16.40
C GLU A 36 -4.49 -4.02 -17.34
N ARG A 37 -5.69 -4.48 -16.97
CA ARG A 37 -6.88 -4.39 -17.83
C ARG A 37 -7.55 -3.02 -17.81
N PHE A 38 -7.72 -2.41 -16.64
CA PHE A 38 -8.42 -1.13 -16.45
C PHE A 38 -7.48 0.06 -16.27
N GLY A 39 -6.19 -0.21 -16.17
CA GLY A 39 -5.15 0.78 -15.97
C GLY A 39 -4.84 1.04 -14.50
N GLY A 40 -3.55 1.19 -14.20
CA GLY A 40 -3.08 1.37 -12.83
C GLY A 40 -3.55 2.67 -12.17
N LYS A 41 -3.93 3.72 -12.93
CA LYS A 41 -4.48 4.98 -12.35
C LYS A 41 -5.71 4.69 -11.50
N TYR A 42 -6.69 3.99 -12.07
CA TYR A 42 -7.97 3.75 -11.41
C TYR A 42 -7.86 2.63 -10.39
N SER A 43 -7.06 1.60 -10.65
CA SER A 43 -6.82 0.54 -9.66
C SER A 43 -6.18 1.10 -8.39
N LEU A 44 -5.12 1.91 -8.53
CA LEU A 44 -4.45 2.55 -7.40
C LEU A 44 -5.37 3.56 -6.69
N GLY A 45 -6.01 4.43 -7.47
CA GLY A 45 -6.88 5.48 -6.94
C GLY A 45 -8.08 4.92 -6.16
N LEU A 46 -8.82 3.98 -6.75
CA LEU A 46 -9.98 3.37 -6.11
C LEU A 46 -9.59 2.52 -4.90
N GLY A 47 -8.45 1.83 -4.97
CA GLY A 47 -7.86 1.13 -3.82
C GLY A 47 -7.67 2.08 -2.64
N ILE A 48 -6.92 3.16 -2.85
CA ILE A 48 -6.65 4.17 -1.81
C ILE A 48 -7.93 4.87 -1.33
N LEU A 49 -8.86 5.21 -2.23
CA LEU A 49 -10.14 5.80 -1.82
C LEU A 49 -10.94 4.86 -0.92
N SER A 50 -11.05 3.58 -1.31
CA SER A 50 -11.80 2.60 -0.54
C SER A 50 -11.19 2.41 0.85
N THR A 51 -9.86 2.28 0.94
CA THR A 51 -9.15 2.19 2.21
C THR A 51 -9.33 3.45 3.04
N ALA A 52 -9.21 4.65 2.45
CA ALA A 52 -9.38 5.92 3.15
C ALA A 52 -10.79 6.09 3.73
N VAL A 53 -11.83 5.75 2.98
CA VAL A 53 -13.22 5.76 3.47
C VAL A 53 -13.41 4.77 4.62
N LEU A 54 -12.84 3.57 4.50
CA LEU A 54 -12.90 2.57 5.57
C LEU A 54 -12.14 3.01 6.83
N THR A 55 -11.00 3.69 6.66
CA THR A 55 -10.25 4.31 7.77
C THR A 55 -11.10 5.36 8.49
N LEU A 56 -11.90 6.16 7.77
CA LEU A 56 -12.86 7.08 8.39
C LEU A 56 -13.96 6.35 9.19
N LEU A 57 -14.34 5.14 8.77
CA LEU A 57 -15.34 4.33 9.45
C LEU A 57 -14.76 3.54 10.63
N THR A 58 -13.45 3.33 10.69
CA THR A 58 -12.77 2.53 11.71
C THR A 58 -13.09 2.97 13.14
N PRO A 59 -13.11 4.27 13.50
CA PRO A 59 -13.53 4.69 14.84
C PRO A 59 -14.96 4.29 15.18
N LEU A 60 -15.89 4.45 14.24
CA LEU A 60 -17.30 4.10 14.43
C LEU A 60 -17.47 2.59 14.58
N ALA A 61 -16.75 1.80 13.77
CA ALA A 61 -16.77 0.35 13.84
C ALA A 61 -16.27 -0.17 15.19
N ALA A 62 -15.18 0.40 15.70
CA ALA A 62 -14.64 0.05 17.02
C ALA A 62 -15.58 0.43 18.17
N THR A 63 -16.14 1.65 18.16
CA THR A 63 -16.98 2.16 19.25
C THR A 63 -18.35 1.49 19.31
N TYR A 64 -19.02 1.28 18.17
CA TYR A 64 -20.39 0.77 18.15
C TYR A 64 -20.50 -0.73 17.85
N GLY A 65 -19.57 -1.26 17.06
CA GLY A 65 -19.59 -2.65 16.59
C GLY A 65 -18.59 -3.58 17.28
N GLY A 66 -17.72 -3.04 18.13
CA GLY A 66 -16.69 -3.78 18.85
C GLY A 66 -15.69 -4.48 17.92
N ALA A 67 -15.05 -5.52 18.44
CA ALA A 67 -13.96 -6.21 17.74
C ALA A 67 -14.39 -6.83 16.39
N ASN A 68 -15.60 -7.39 16.29
CA ASN A 68 -16.05 -8.09 15.09
C ASN A 68 -16.24 -7.13 13.90
N TRP A 69 -16.83 -5.95 14.14
CA TRP A 69 -16.99 -4.95 13.08
C TRP A 69 -15.64 -4.34 12.70
N LEU A 70 -14.77 -4.11 13.69
CA LEU A 70 -13.42 -3.65 13.42
C LEU A 70 -12.65 -4.65 12.55
N ILE A 71 -12.72 -5.96 12.85
CA ILE A 71 -12.13 -7.02 12.02
C ILE A 71 -12.69 -6.97 10.58
N ALA A 72 -14.00 -6.81 10.43
CA ALA A 72 -14.62 -6.72 9.10
C ALA A 72 -14.11 -5.51 8.32
N VAL A 73 -14.03 -4.32 8.94
CA VAL A 73 -13.48 -3.11 8.32
C VAL A 73 -12.02 -3.32 7.95
N ARG A 74 -11.21 -3.93 8.82
CA ARG A 74 -9.79 -4.21 8.58
C ARG A 74 -9.58 -5.14 7.38
N ILE A 75 -10.40 -6.17 7.23
CA ILE A 75 -10.38 -7.04 6.04
C ILE A 75 -10.68 -6.23 4.78
N LEU A 76 -11.69 -5.37 4.82
CA LEU A 76 -12.08 -4.53 3.68
C LEU A 76 -10.97 -3.51 3.32
N GLU A 77 -10.33 -2.90 4.32
CA GLU A 77 -9.17 -2.01 4.13
C GLU A 77 -8.05 -2.76 3.40
N GLY A 78 -7.74 -3.98 3.87
CA GLY A 78 -6.74 -4.84 3.24
C GLY A 78 -7.09 -5.19 1.79
N LEU A 79 -8.36 -5.51 1.50
CA LEU A 79 -8.81 -5.79 0.14
C LEU A 79 -8.57 -4.59 -0.79
N GLY A 80 -8.90 -3.36 -0.34
CA GLY A 80 -8.64 -2.14 -1.12
C GLY A 80 -7.15 -1.92 -1.36
N GLU A 81 -6.36 -2.03 -0.29
CA GLU A 81 -4.93 -1.69 -0.29
C GLU A 81 -4.05 -2.74 -1.01
N GLY A 82 -4.47 -4.01 -1.06
CA GLY A 82 -3.72 -5.10 -1.68
C GLY A 82 -3.41 -4.89 -3.17
N SER A 83 -4.20 -4.06 -3.86
CA SER A 83 -4.00 -3.72 -5.28
C SER A 83 -2.97 -2.60 -5.53
N THR A 84 -2.51 -1.93 -4.48
CA THR A 84 -1.65 -0.73 -4.55
C THR A 84 -0.33 -0.99 -5.28
N PHE A 85 0.46 -1.96 -4.81
CA PHE A 85 1.76 -2.26 -5.42
C PHE A 85 1.67 -2.81 -6.85
N PRO A 86 0.75 -3.75 -7.16
CA PRO A 86 0.52 -4.16 -8.54
C PRO A 86 0.13 -2.99 -9.46
N ALA A 87 -0.78 -2.12 -9.02
CA ALA A 87 -1.21 -0.97 -9.81
C ALA A 87 -0.09 0.07 -10.03
N MET A 88 0.75 0.27 -9.01
CA MET A 88 1.92 1.13 -9.08
C MET A 88 2.96 0.59 -10.08
N ASN A 89 3.23 -0.72 -10.07
CA ASN A 89 4.09 -1.35 -11.06
C ASN A 89 3.51 -1.26 -12.47
N ALA A 90 2.20 -1.41 -12.63
CA ALA A 90 1.53 -1.24 -13.93
C ALA A 90 1.64 0.20 -14.46
N LEU A 91 1.53 1.22 -13.60
CA LEU A 91 1.77 2.61 -13.98
C LEU A 91 3.23 2.87 -14.33
N LEU A 92 4.17 2.39 -13.52
CA LEU A 92 5.60 2.52 -13.81
C LEU A 92 5.98 1.86 -15.14
N ALA A 93 5.37 0.73 -15.49
CA ALA A 93 5.62 0.06 -16.76
C ALA A 93 5.24 0.93 -17.97
N GLN A 94 4.35 1.91 -17.79
CA GLN A 94 3.75 2.73 -18.84
C GLN A 94 4.36 4.14 -18.91
N TRP A 95 5.07 4.56 -17.87
CA TRP A 95 5.67 5.88 -17.76
C TRP A 95 7.19 5.87 -17.59
N ALA A 96 7.79 4.73 -17.22
CA ALA A 96 9.22 4.64 -16.95
C ALA A 96 9.96 3.83 -18.03
N PRO A 97 10.78 4.49 -18.88
CA PRO A 97 11.69 3.83 -19.80
C PRO A 97 12.58 2.79 -19.11
N PRO A 98 12.97 1.69 -19.78
CA PRO A 98 13.78 0.63 -19.16
C PRO A 98 15.09 1.10 -18.53
N SER A 99 15.75 2.09 -19.13
CA SER A 99 17.00 2.71 -18.62
C SER A 99 16.80 3.49 -17.32
N GLU A 100 15.61 4.02 -17.08
CA GLU A 100 15.29 4.90 -15.95
C GLU A 100 14.39 4.23 -14.91
N ARG A 101 13.82 3.07 -15.24
CA ARG A 101 12.84 2.34 -14.43
C ARG A 101 13.28 2.10 -12.99
N SER A 102 14.53 1.72 -12.78
CA SER A 102 15.05 1.51 -11.41
C SER A 102 15.13 2.80 -10.60
N ARG A 103 15.44 3.94 -11.23
CA ARG A 103 15.56 5.24 -10.56
C ARG A 103 14.19 5.83 -10.21
N ILE A 104 13.25 5.79 -11.16
CA ILE A 104 11.87 6.24 -10.92
C ILE A 104 11.20 5.31 -9.90
N GLY A 105 11.39 4.00 -10.06
CA GLY A 105 10.90 3.00 -9.11
C GLY A 105 11.41 3.25 -7.69
N SER A 106 12.73 3.40 -7.50
CA SER A 106 13.27 3.62 -6.16
C SER A 106 12.76 4.89 -5.49
N LEU A 107 12.55 5.98 -6.26
CA LEU A 107 11.93 7.20 -5.76
C LEU A 107 10.49 6.96 -5.29
N VAL A 108 9.70 6.22 -6.08
CA VAL A 108 8.31 5.88 -5.75
C VAL A 108 8.25 5.01 -4.50
N PHE A 109 9.06 3.95 -4.41
CA PHE A 109 9.09 3.06 -3.25
C PHE A 109 9.65 3.72 -1.99
N ALA A 110 10.56 4.70 -2.11
CA ALA A 110 11.03 5.49 -0.98
C ALA A 110 9.89 6.27 -0.29
N GLY A 111 8.84 6.60 -1.04
CA GLY A 111 7.62 7.22 -0.49
C GLY A 111 6.99 6.42 0.65
N ALA A 112 7.06 5.08 0.64
CA ALA A 112 6.52 4.24 1.71
C ALA A 112 7.26 4.44 3.05
N GLN A 113 8.58 4.59 2.99
CA GLN A 113 9.40 4.80 4.19
C GLN A 113 9.18 6.22 4.75
N ILE A 114 9.15 7.23 3.87
CA ILE A 114 8.84 8.61 4.25
C ILE A 114 7.43 8.67 4.86
N GLY A 115 6.45 8.01 4.23
CA GLY A 115 5.08 7.91 4.71
C GLY A 115 5.01 7.34 6.12
N THR A 116 5.72 6.24 6.39
CA THR A 116 5.78 5.61 7.72
C THR A 116 6.33 6.55 8.79
N VAL A 117 7.42 7.27 8.49
CA VAL A 117 8.05 8.21 9.43
C VAL A 117 7.12 9.38 9.72
N VAL A 118 6.59 10.01 8.67
CA VAL A 118 5.68 11.16 8.80
C VAL A 118 4.39 10.75 9.48
N SER A 119 3.81 9.60 9.14
CA SER A 119 2.56 9.14 9.72
C SER A 119 2.70 8.82 11.22
N THR A 120 3.82 8.22 11.62
CA THR A 120 4.12 7.92 13.03
C THR A 120 4.27 9.21 13.84
N ALA A 121 5.06 10.16 13.34
CA ALA A 121 5.26 11.45 14.01
C ALA A 121 3.95 12.25 14.10
N LEU A 122 3.19 12.33 13.01
CA LEU A 122 1.91 13.03 12.98
C LEU A 122 0.87 12.36 13.89
N SER A 123 0.82 11.03 13.92
CA SER A 123 -0.07 10.29 14.83
C SER A 123 0.26 10.61 16.30
N GLY A 124 1.54 10.63 16.67
CA GLY A 124 1.98 11.02 18.01
C GLY A 124 1.58 12.46 18.37
N ALA A 125 1.76 13.41 17.44
CA ALA A 125 1.35 14.79 17.63
C ALA A 125 -0.17 14.92 17.77
N LEU A 126 -0.96 14.25 16.92
CA LEU A 126 -2.42 14.26 16.98
C LEU A 126 -2.93 13.72 18.31
N LEU A 127 -2.37 12.61 18.79
CA LEU A 127 -2.71 12.01 20.09
C LEU A 127 -2.38 12.94 21.27
N HIS A 128 -1.30 13.71 21.19
CA HIS A 128 -0.87 14.60 22.28
C HIS A 128 -1.64 15.93 22.32
N TYR A 129 -1.84 16.57 21.16
CA TYR A 129 -2.39 17.92 21.08
C TYR A 129 -3.91 17.97 20.87
N THR A 130 -4.54 16.87 20.45
CA THR A 130 -5.97 16.87 20.13
C THR A 130 -6.76 16.23 21.27
N SER A 131 -7.78 16.94 21.77
CA SER A 131 -8.70 16.42 22.80
C SER A 131 -9.60 15.27 22.31
N TRP A 132 -9.63 15.02 21.00
CA TRP A 132 -10.44 13.98 20.37
C TRP A 132 -9.84 12.58 20.54
N GLY A 133 -8.61 12.45 21.05
CA GLY A 133 -7.98 11.16 21.32
C GLY A 133 -7.68 10.37 20.03
N TRP A 134 -7.67 9.05 20.14
CA TRP A 134 -7.28 8.15 19.04
C TRP A 134 -8.12 8.24 17.75
N PRO A 135 -9.44 8.53 17.75
CA PRO A 135 -10.22 8.72 16.52
C PRO A 135 -9.68 9.84 15.62
N SER A 136 -9.03 10.86 16.19
CA SER A 136 -8.46 11.97 15.41
C SER A 136 -7.48 11.50 14.35
N VAL A 137 -6.65 10.50 14.67
CA VAL A 137 -5.67 9.91 13.76
C VAL A 137 -6.36 9.34 12.52
N PHE A 138 -7.39 8.52 12.74
CA PHE A 138 -8.15 7.89 11.66
C PHE A 138 -8.89 8.91 10.80
N TYR A 139 -9.51 9.92 11.41
CA TYR A 139 -10.18 10.97 10.66
C TYR A 139 -9.21 11.82 9.83
N THR A 140 -8.05 12.17 10.38
CA THR A 140 -7.03 12.93 9.65
C THR A 140 -6.48 12.15 8.46
N PHE A 141 -6.03 10.90 8.66
CA PHE A 141 -5.47 10.10 7.55
C PHE A 141 -6.52 9.69 6.53
N GLY A 142 -7.74 9.37 6.95
CA GLY A 142 -8.84 9.07 6.04
C GLY A 142 -9.20 10.29 5.18
N LEU A 143 -9.29 11.49 5.76
CA LEU A 143 -9.54 12.72 4.99
C LEU A 143 -8.38 13.05 4.05
N MET A 144 -7.13 12.90 4.51
CA MET A 144 -5.95 13.08 3.65
C MET A 144 -5.97 12.11 2.46
N GLY A 145 -6.35 10.85 2.67
CA GLY A 145 -6.47 9.85 1.61
C GLY A 145 -7.57 10.19 0.60
N VAL A 146 -8.72 10.68 1.06
CA VAL A 146 -9.81 11.14 0.17
C VAL A 146 -9.37 12.36 -0.64
N LEU A 147 -8.74 13.35 -0.01
CA LEU A 147 -8.19 14.53 -0.71
C LEU A 147 -7.11 14.13 -1.72
N TRP A 148 -6.22 13.21 -1.35
CA TRP A 148 -5.22 12.66 -2.24
C TRP A 148 -5.87 11.99 -3.46
N PHE A 149 -6.94 11.20 -3.26
CA PHE A 149 -7.65 10.58 -4.38
C PHE A 149 -8.23 11.61 -5.35
N ILE A 150 -8.82 12.69 -4.83
CA ILE A 150 -9.35 13.79 -5.67
C ILE A 150 -8.22 14.38 -6.51
N LEU A 151 -7.07 14.70 -5.90
CA LEU A 151 -5.91 15.22 -6.62
C LEU A 151 -5.37 14.20 -7.63
N TRP A 152 -5.30 12.92 -7.25
CA TRP A 152 -4.83 11.82 -8.09
C TRP A 152 -5.67 11.67 -9.36
N VAL A 153 -6.99 11.70 -9.24
CA VAL A 153 -7.88 11.58 -10.41
C VAL A 153 -7.73 12.76 -11.36
N LEU A 154 -7.49 13.97 -10.84
CA LEU A 154 -7.33 15.20 -11.62
C LEU A 154 -5.94 15.31 -12.29
N LEU A 155 -4.88 14.87 -11.60
CA LEU A 155 -3.49 15.13 -12.02
C LEU A 155 -2.84 13.94 -12.73
N CYS A 156 -3.22 12.70 -12.43
CA CYS A 156 -2.55 11.52 -12.96
C CYS A 156 -3.28 10.92 -14.15
N TYR A 157 -2.54 10.32 -15.06
CA TYR A 157 -3.06 9.75 -16.31
C TYR A 157 -2.56 8.32 -16.48
N ASN A 158 -3.36 7.49 -17.15
CA ASN A 158 -3.07 6.08 -17.27
C ASN A 158 -1.85 5.85 -18.16
N ASP A 159 -1.79 6.57 -19.27
CA ASP A 159 -0.79 6.43 -20.32
C ASP A 159 -0.41 7.82 -20.88
N PRO A 160 0.79 7.95 -21.46
CA PRO A 160 1.26 9.21 -22.05
C PRO A 160 0.32 9.77 -23.13
N SER A 161 -0.37 8.90 -23.88
CA SER A 161 -1.26 9.32 -24.96
C SER A 161 -2.51 10.06 -24.48
N SER A 162 -3.00 9.70 -23.28
CA SER A 162 -4.14 10.33 -22.61
C SER A 162 -3.80 11.63 -21.88
N HIS A 163 -2.52 11.96 -21.73
CA HIS A 163 -2.06 13.11 -20.95
C HIS A 163 -2.14 14.41 -21.78
N PRO A 164 -2.96 15.40 -21.39
CA PRO A 164 -3.23 16.58 -22.21
C PRO A 164 -2.06 17.59 -22.28
N PHE A 165 -1.14 17.55 -21.31
CA PHE A 165 -0.04 18.51 -21.19
C PHE A 165 1.36 17.90 -21.46
N ILE A 166 1.42 16.72 -22.07
CA ILE A 166 2.71 16.10 -22.40
C ILE A 166 3.28 16.77 -23.66
N SER A 167 4.60 16.98 -23.73
CA SER A 167 5.22 17.48 -24.95
C SER A 167 5.26 16.41 -26.04
N ASP A 168 5.21 16.84 -27.30
CA ASP A 168 5.24 15.91 -28.43
C ASP A 168 6.58 15.15 -28.50
N GLU A 169 7.69 15.77 -28.07
CA GLU A 169 8.99 15.12 -27.98
C GLU A 169 9.02 14.00 -26.94
N GLU A 170 8.47 14.24 -25.75
CA GLU A 170 8.43 13.24 -24.67
C GLU A 170 7.50 12.09 -25.04
N LYS A 171 6.32 12.42 -25.59
CA LYS A 171 5.36 11.41 -26.05
C LYS A 171 6.00 10.48 -27.09
N LYS A 172 6.71 11.05 -28.08
CA LYS A 172 7.42 10.27 -29.10
C LYS A 172 8.53 9.41 -28.49
N TYR A 173 9.32 9.97 -27.57
CA TYR A 173 10.37 9.22 -26.87
C TYR A 173 9.80 8.01 -26.10
N LEU A 174 8.70 8.19 -25.38
CA LEU A 174 8.03 7.13 -24.64
C LEU A 174 7.42 6.08 -25.56
N ASP A 175 6.75 6.49 -26.64
CA ASP A 175 6.17 5.57 -27.63
C ASP A 175 7.26 4.70 -28.33
N GLU A 176 8.40 5.30 -28.67
CA GLU A 176 9.55 4.59 -29.28
C GLU A 176 10.23 3.63 -28.29
N THR A 177 10.35 4.03 -27.02
CA THR A 177 11.13 3.28 -26.03
C THR A 177 10.33 2.17 -25.34
N LEU A 178 9.04 2.41 -25.09
CA LEU A 178 8.15 1.45 -24.42
C LEU A 178 7.49 0.49 -25.43
N GLY A 179 7.45 0.87 -26.71
CA GLY A 179 6.62 0.24 -27.73
C GLY A 179 5.15 0.59 -27.52
N SER A 180 4.37 0.64 -28.61
CA SER A 180 2.93 0.92 -28.57
C SER A 180 2.16 -0.14 -27.77
N THR A 181 2.08 0.04 -26.46
CA THR A 181 1.33 -0.82 -25.55
C THR A 181 -0.13 -0.38 -25.56
N ASP A 182 -0.80 -0.65 -26.69
CA ASP A 182 -2.22 -0.37 -26.89
C ASP A 182 -3.03 -1.27 -25.93
N ARG A 183 -3.49 -0.71 -24.81
CA ARG A 183 -4.26 -1.46 -23.80
C ARG A 183 -5.57 -1.93 -24.41
N GLY A 184 -5.69 -3.24 -24.66
CA GLY A 184 -6.95 -3.87 -25.05
C GLY A 184 -7.01 -4.49 -26.44
N LYS A 185 -5.94 -4.47 -27.24
CA LYS A 185 -5.84 -5.33 -28.44
C LYS A 185 -5.16 -6.64 -28.08
N ASP A 186 -5.94 -7.73 -28.15
CA ASP A 186 -5.49 -9.12 -28.01
C ASP A 186 -4.61 -9.39 -26.77
N MET A 187 -5.19 -9.23 -25.57
CA MET A 187 -4.57 -9.80 -24.36
C MET A 187 -4.50 -11.32 -24.51
N THR A 188 -3.31 -11.83 -24.81
CA THR A 188 -3.07 -13.27 -24.84
C THR A 188 -3.34 -13.84 -23.44
N PRO A 189 -3.95 -15.04 -23.33
CA PRO A 189 -4.23 -15.64 -22.04
C PRO A 189 -2.94 -15.78 -21.23
N VAL A 190 -2.96 -15.30 -19.97
CA VAL A 190 -1.81 -15.40 -19.07
C VAL A 190 -1.40 -16.87 -18.93
N PRO A 191 -0.15 -17.25 -19.25
CA PRO A 191 0.28 -18.64 -19.25
C PRO A 191 0.61 -19.12 -17.83
N TRP A 192 -0.42 -19.20 -16.97
CA TRP A 192 -0.30 -19.54 -15.54
C TRP A 192 0.54 -20.78 -15.27
N LYS A 193 0.34 -21.84 -16.06
CA LYS A 193 1.09 -23.09 -15.90
C LYS A 193 2.59 -22.87 -16.13
N ALA A 194 2.96 -22.17 -17.20
CA ALA A 194 4.36 -21.91 -17.52
C ALA A 194 5.03 -21.03 -16.46
N ILE A 195 4.33 -20.01 -15.98
CA ILE A 195 4.77 -19.12 -14.89
C ILE A 195 5.00 -19.92 -13.62
N LEU A 196 4.03 -20.72 -13.18
CA LEU A 196 4.12 -21.51 -11.94
C LEU A 196 5.15 -22.64 -12.03
N THR A 197 5.53 -23.10 -13.22
CA THR A 197 6.62 -24.08 -13.41
C THR A 197 8.00 -23.44 -13.61
N SER A 198 8.10 -22.11 -13.63
CA SER A 198 9.33 -21.38 -13.87
C SER A 198 10.26 -21.40 -12.65
N VAL A 199 11.47 -21.93 -12.80
CA VAL A 199 12.50 -21.92 -11.73
C VAL A 199 12.88 -20.49 -11.31
N PRO A 200 13.10 -19.53 -12.24
CA PRO A 200 13.34 -18.13 -11.87
C PRO A 200 12.25 -17.51 -10.98
N LEU A 201 10.97 -17.82 -11.22
CA LEU A 201 9.88 -17.32 -10.38
C LEU A 201 10.04 -17.79 -8.94
N TRP A 202 10.21 -19.10 -8.74
CA TRP A 202 10.37 -19.66 -7.40
C TRP A 202 11.65 -19.18 -6.72
N GLY A 203 12.73 -18.99 -7.47
CA GLY A 203 13.96 -18.36 -6.97
C GLY A 203 13.70 -16.95 -6.42
N LEU A 204 12.94 -16.13 -7.15
CA LEU A 204 12.55 -14.79 -6.72
C LEU A 204 11.62 -14.83 -5.50
N ILE A 205 10.64 -15.74 -5.45
CA ILE A 205 9.74 -15.90 -4.30
C ILE A 205 10.53 -16.24 -3.04
N VAL A 206 11.44 -17.23 -3.11
CA VAL A 206 12.26 -17.63 -1.96
C VAL A 206 13.18 -16.49 -1.52
N ALA A 207 13.79 -15.77 -2.47
CA ALA A 207 14.62 -14.62 -2.17
C ALA A 207 13.82 -13.50 -1.47
N GLN A 208 12.62 -13.19 -1.95
CA GLN A 208 11.74 -12.19 -1.37
C GLN A 208 11.29 -12.57 0.04
N ILE A 209 10.91 -13.83 0.26
CA ILE A 209 10.57 -14.34 1.59
C ILE A 209 11.75 -14.18 2.55
N GLY A 210 12.97 -14.55 2.12
CA GLY A 210 14.18 -14.40 2.92
C GLY A 210 14.49 -12.94 3.24
N HIS A 211 14.35 -12.04 2.26
CA HIS A 211 14.50 -10.60 2.45
C HIS A 211 13.50 -10.06 3.50
N ASP A 212 12.21 -10.34 3.32
CA ASP A 212 11.16 -9.79 4.19
C ASP A 212 11.27 -10.37 5.61
N TRP A 213 11.59 -11.66 5.73
CA TRP A 213 11.87 -12.27 7.04
C TRP A 213 13.02 -11.56 7.75
N GLY A 214 14.15 -11.37 7.07
CA GLY A 214 15.33 -10.69 7.63
C GLY A 214 15.01 -9.25 8.03
N PHE A 215 14.31 -8.52 7.17
CA PHE A 215 13.90 -7.14 7.41
C PHE A 215 12.98 -7.02 8.63
N PHE A 216 11.89 -7.79 8.69
CA PHE A 216 10.95 -7.74 9.81
C PHE A 216 11.57 -8.22 11.12
N THR A 217 12.48 -9.19 11.07
CA THR A 217 13.25 -9.63 12.26
C THR A 217 14.11 -8.49 12.79
N MET A 218 14.86 -7.80 11.92
CA MET A 218 15.64 -6.63 12.33
C MET A 218 14.74 -5.53 12.93
N VAL A 219 13.65 -5.16 12.27
CA VAL A 219 12.76 -4.10 12.75
C VAL A 219 12.12 -4.46 14.11
N THR A 220 11.73 -5.71 14.31
CA THR A 220 10.98 -6.14 15.50
C THR A 220 11.89 -6.44 16.68
N ASP A 221 13.02 -7.10 16.44
CA ASP A 221 13.85 -7.66 17.51
C ASP A 221 15.09 -6.81 17.80
N LEU A 222 15.56 -5.97 16.87
CA LEU A 222 16.69 -5.07 17.15
C LEU A 222 16.42 -4.13 18.33
N PRO A 223 15.24 -3.46 18.45
CA PRO A 223 14.97 -2.61 19.61
C PRO A 223 14.94 -3.41 20.92
N LYS A 224 14.39 -4.64 20.91
CA LYS A 224 14.37 -5.52 22.08
C LYS A 224 15.78 -5.96 22.46
N TYR A 225 16.60 -6.35 21.49
CA TYR A 225 17.99 -6.75 21.71
C TYR A 225 18.84 -5.62 22.30
N MET A 226 18.72 -4.41 21.75
CA MET A 226 19.42 -3.22 22.26
C MET A 226 19.07 -2.94 23.73
N ARG A 227 17.78 -3.03 24.08
CA ARG A 227 17.30 -2.83 25.46
C ARG A 227 17.71 -3.96 26.40
N ASP A 228 17.42 -5.21 26.03
CA ASP A 228 17.46 -6.34 26.96
C ASP A 228 18.87 -6.93 27.12
N VAL A 229 19.63 -7.01 26.03
CA VAL A 229 20.99 -7.58 26.00
C VAL A 229 22.04 -6.48 26.14
N MET A 230 21.99 -5.46 25.29
CA MET A 230 22.99 -4.39 25.32
C MET A 230 22.78 -3.37 26.45
N LYS A 231 21.67 -3.46 27.19
CA LYS A 231 21.28 -2.53 28.27
C LYS A 231 21.27 -1.07 27.81
N PHE A 232 21.09 -0.83 26.51
CA PHE A 232 21.04 0.50 25.93
C PHE A 232 19.60 1.00 26.05
N ASN A 233 19.38 1.99 26.92
CA ASN A 233 18.05 2.51 27.19
C ASN A 233 17.69 3.53 26.11
N ILE A 234 16.84 3.17 25.16
CA ILE A 234 16.42 4.02 24.02
C ILE A 234 15.35 5.05 24.48
N GLY A 235 15.28 5.34 25.77
CA GLY A 235 14.41 6.34 26.37
C GLY A 235 15.23 7.50 26.95
N GLN A 236 15.82 8.31 26.08
CA GLN A 236 16.09 9.74 26.29
C GLN A 236 15.90 10.47 24.96
#